data_AF-A0AAQ4DA86-F1
#
_entry.id   AF-A0AAQ4DA86-F1
#
_cell.length_a   1.000
_cell.length_b   1.000
_cell.length_c   1.000
_cell.angle_alpha   90.00
_cell.angle_beta   90.00
_cell.angle_gamma   90.00
#
_symmetry.space_group_name_H-M   'P 1'
#
loop_
_entity.id
_entity.type
_entity.pdbx_description
1 polymer ?
#
loop_
_entity_poly.entity_id
_entity_poly.type
_entity_poly.pdbx_seq_one_letter_code
_entity_poly.pdbx_strand_id
1 'polypeptide(L)'
;MFSAKQVANETWNSKTVLATTSSETLSAFLSPLRSGTRYEVRVLVIDEDGHHREHGASSTHFQTACGAPAFPPQILKIDKSSPSAIVIKWTNPPRESWNCWSVNVVLEVDGVPKEFNLTESGTIAQDMYSIPVTPYTTVNIRLRLRTPDNNYSAWTKNMTVVSAEDAPTEPAYVVLRRNGSTEVEVAWGCPKLANGVIRHYRVLYKPLRLRVPHCALRSQQETEVTVPPTLLSANLTGLHPYTTYRVSVAAVTVSPGKAAEVTFDTLEAAPLPPADLRADQQSLDRVSLSWDAPYPPHGVLQGYRLQYWKSGDRRSVTTTEIVHGTCKSEKAYTPRHCYTVTNLHPNVIYHFSV
;
A
#
# COMPACT_ATOMS: atom_id res chain seq x y z
N MET A 1 6.91 -41.34 61.79
CA MET A 1 7.62 -40.95 60.55
C MET A 1 6.67 -40.23 59.62
N PHE A 2 7.03 -39.05 59.14
CA PHE A 2 6.33 -38.35 58.05
C PHE A 2 7.15 -38.52 56.78
N SER A 3 6.55 -39.03 55.71
CA SER A 3 7.27 -39.30 54.47
C SER A 3 6.54 -38.69 53.29
N ALA A 4 7.29 -38.10 52.35
CA ALA A 4 6.77 -37.66 51.06
C ALA A 4 7.63 -38.14 49.91
N LYS A 5 6.99 -38.61 48.84
CA LYS A 5 7.64 -38.90 47.56
C LYS A 5 6.97 -38.11 46.45
N GLN A 6 7.72 -37.76 45.42
CA GLN A 6 7.09 -37.25 44.19
C GLN A 6 6.30 -38.39 43.57
N VAL A 7 5.11 -38.14 43.05
CA VAL A 7 4.30 -39.21 42.42
C VAL A 7 5.04 -39.85 41.22
N ALA A 8 5.91 -39.10 40.56
CA ALA A 8 6.74 -39.57 39.46
C ALA A 8 8.07 -40.25 39.89
N ASN A 9 8.38 -40.33 41.18
CA ASN A 9 9.64 -40.88 41.71
C ASN A 9 9.33 -41.96 42.77
N GLU A 10 10.13 -43.01 42.84
CA GLU A 10 9.91 -44.13 43.76
C GLU A 10 10.54 -43.92 45.14
N THR A 11 11.30 -42.83 45.33
CA THR A 11 12.04 -42.57 46.58
C THR A 11 11.28 -41.68 47.57
N TRP A 12 11.12 -42.18 48.80
CA TRP A 12 10.50 -41.45 49.92
C TRP A 12 11.53 -40.60 50.67
N ASN A 13 11.26 -39.32 50.82
CA ASN A 13 11.97 -38.45 51.77
C ASN A 13 11.21 -38.43 53.09
N SER A 14 11.88 -38.81 54.19
CA SER A 14 11.24 -39.09 55.47
C SER A 14 11.84 -38.27 56.62
N LYS A 15 10.98 -37.84 57.54
CA LYS A 15 11.34 -37.14 58.78
C LYS A 15 10.66 -37.80 59.96
N THR A 16 11.44 -38.21 60.95
CA THR A 16 10.93 -38.82 62.18
C THR A 16 10.78 -37.75 63.26
N VAL A 17 9.66 -37.79 63.98
CA VAL A 17 9.37 -36.93 65.14
C VAL A 17 9.10 -37.86 66.31
N LEU A 18 9.74 -37.60 67.45
CA LEU A 18 9.54 -38.37 68.67
C LEU A 18 8.21 -37.98 69.32
N ALA A 19 7.39 -38.97 69.64
CA ALA A 19 6.14 -38.77 70.37
C ALA A 19 6.43 -38.74 71.88
N THR A 20 5.79 -37.83 72.62
CA THR A 20 5.85 -37.81 74.09
C THR A 20 4.44 -38.00 74.65
N THR A 21 4.32 -38.50 75.88
CA THR A 21 3.03 -38.87 76.50
C THR A 21 2.06 -37.69 76.72
N SER A 22 2.48 -36.44 76.43
CA SER A 22 1.66 -35.22 76.53
C SER A 22 1.29 -34.60 75.18
N SER A 23 1.78 -35.13 74.05
CA SER A 23 1.52 -34.52 72.74
C SER A 23 0.23 -35.04 72.11
N GLU A 24 -0.82 -34.22 72.06
CA GLU A 24 -2.09 -34.54 71.37
C GLU A 24 -1.98 -34.47 69.84
N THR A 25 -1.06 -33.65 69.32
CA THR A 25 -0.83 -33.47 67.88
C THR A 25 0.65 -33.46 67.54
N LEU A 26 1.06 -34.24 66.52
CA LEU A 26 2.43 -34.27 65.99
C LEU A 26 2.47 -33.58 64.62
N SER A 27 3.48 -32.74 64.38
CA SER A 27 3.68 -32.04 63.11
C SER A 27 5.14 -32.10 62.66
N ALA A 28 5.35 -32.08 61.34
CA ALA A 28 6.68 -32.07 60.74
C ALA A 28 6.69 -31.25 59.45
N PHE A 29 7.74 -30.46 59.26
CA PHE A 29 8.03 -29.79 58.00
C PHE A 29 8.87 -30.68 57.09
N LEU A 30 8.37 -30.91 55.87
CA LEU A 30 9.04 -31.64 54.80
C LEU A 30 9.69 -30.63 53.83
N SER A 31 11.01 -30.69 53.69
CA SER A 31 11.79 -29.77 52.84
C SER A 31 13.12 -30.43 52.42
N PRO A 32 13.66 -30.13 51.22
CA PRO A 32 13.10 -29.27 50.18
C PRO A 32 12.07 -30.02 49.29
N LEU A 33 11.02 -29.32 48.87
CA LEU A 33 10.03 -29.80 47.89
C LEU A 33 10.15 -29.01 46.59
N ARG A 34 10.01 -29.67 45.44
CA ARG A 34 9.96 -28.99 44.14
C ARG A 34 8.61 -28.29 43.97
N SER A 35 8.61 -27.10 43.39
CA SER A 35 7.39 -26.35 43.07
C SER A 35 6.57 -27.02 41.97
N GLY A 36 5.26 -26.77 41.95
CA GLY A 36 4.34 -27.28 40.93
C GLY A 36 4.26 -28.81 40.82
N THR A 37 4.80 -29.54 41.81
CA THR A 37 5.00 -30.99 41.75
C THR A 37 3.96 -31.68 42.62
N ARG A 38 3.40 -32.78 42.12
CA ARG A 38 2.47 -33.61 42.88
C ARG A 38 3.25 -34.58 43.77
N TYR A 39 2.95 -34.56 45.06
CA TYR A 39 3.56 -35.42 46.06
C TYR A 39 2.52 -36.35 46.66
N GLU A 40 2.92 -37.58 46.95
CA GLU A 40 2.22 -38.48 47.85
C GLU A 40 2.87 -38.35 49.24
N VAL A 41 2.05 -38.18 50.27
CA VAL A 41 2.49 -38.11 51.68
C VAL A 41 1.88 -39.25 52.43
N ARG A 42 2.67 -39.92 53.25
CA ARG A 42 2.20 -40.93 54.20
C ARG A 42 2.73 -40.67 55.61
N VAL A 43 1.99 -41.13 56.59
CA VAL A 43 2.42 -41.15 58.00
C VAL A 43 2.54 -42.59 58.45
N LEU A 44 3.71 -42.93 59.01
CA LEU A 44 4.02 -44.26 59.55
C LEU A 44 4.30 -44.17 61.05
N VAL A 45 3.81 -45.13 61.82
CA VAL A 45 4.19 -45.32 63.23
C VAL A 45 5.43 -46.21 63.26
N ILE A 46 6.44 -45.81 64.03
CA ILE A 46 7.67 -46.57 64.26
C ILE A 46 7.70 -46.96 65.74
N ASP A 47 8.06 -48.20 66.06
CA ASP A 47 8.33 -48.62 67.45
C ASP A 47 9.72 -48.17 67.94
N GLU A 48 10.05 -48.49 69.20
CA GLU A 48 11.34 -48.14 69.83
C GLU A 48 12.54 -48.82 69.15
N ASP A 49 12.32 -49.98 68.53
CA ASP A 49 13.34 -50.77 67.82
C ASP A 49 13.51 -50.36 66.34
N GLY A 50 12.70 -49.41 65.86
CA GLY A 50 12.76 -48.88 64.50
C GLY A 50 11.90 -49.63 63.47
N HIS A 51 11.13 -50.63 63.88
CA HIS A 51 10.23 -51.34 62.98
C HIS A 51 9.00 -50.51 62.66
N HIS A 52 8.51 -50.65 61.43
CA HIS A 52 7.32 -49.98 60.95
C HIS A 52 6.62 -50.82 59.88
N ARG A 53 5.32 -50.59 59.69
CA ARG A 53 4.51 -51.25 58.66
C ARG A 53 4.17 -50.26 57.55
N GLU A 54 4.58 -50.56 56.33
CA GLU A 54 4.26 -49.73 55.17
C GLU A 54 2.86 -50.01 54.58
N HIS A 55 2.44 -51.27 54.61
CA HIS A 55 1.17 -51.70 54.03
C HIS A 55 -0.01 -51.25 54.91
N GLY A 56 -0.91 -50.46 54.34
CA GLY A 56 -2.05 -49.85 55.05
C GLY A 56 -1.75 -48.49 55.69
N ALA A 57 -0.59 -47.89 55.39
CA ALA A 57 -0.29 -46.53 55.79
C ALA A 57 -1.31 -45.54 55.21
N SER A 58 -1.80 -44.62 56.05
CA SER A 58 -2.66 -43.53 55.57
C SER A 58 -1.82 -42.61 54.67
N SER A 59 -2.20 -42.54 53.39
CA SER A 59 -1.58 -41.63 52.42
C SER A 59 -2.59 -40.65 51.82
N THR A 60 -2.08 -39.47 51.48
CA THR A 60 -2.81 -38.40 50.79
C THR A 60 -1.92 -37.77 49.74
N HIS A 61 -2.51 -37.01 48.83
CA HIS A 61 -1.78 -36.31 47.78
C HIS A 61 -1.93 -34.81 47.96
N PHE A 62 -0.87 -34.07 47.68
CA PHE A 62 -0.92 -32.62 47.58
C PHE A 62 -0.07 -32.14 46.40
N GLN A 63 -0.31 -30.91 45.98
CA GLN A 63 0.48 -30.24 44.95
C GLN A 63 1.12 -29.01 45.55
N THR A 64 2.42 -28.85 45.35
CA THR A 64 3.13 -27.63 45.77
C THR A 64 2.74 -26.46 44.86
N ALA A 65 2.75 -25.25 45.41
CA ALA A 65 2.51 -24.02 44.64
C ALA A 65 3.51 -23.89 43.48
N CYS A 66 3.10 -23.22 42.41
CA CYS A 66 3.93 -23.00 41.25
C CYS A 66 4.99 -21.92 41.51
N GLY A 67 6.22 -22.18 41.09
CA GLY A 67 7.33 -21.23 41.14
C GLY A 67 7.45 -20.42 39.85
N ALA A 68 8.34 -19.43 39.82
CA ALA A 68 8.67 -18.72 38.58
C ALA A 68 9.42 -19.64 37.60
N PRO A 69 9.03 -19.68 36.31
CA PRO A 69 9.77 -20.42 35.30
C PRO A 69 11.20 -19.87 35.17
N ALA A 70 12.18 -20.75 35.07
CA ALA A 70 13.60 -20.36 35.12
C ALA A 70 14.07 -19.62 33.86
N PHE A 71 13.52 -19.99 32.70
CA PHE A 71 13.93 -19.45 31.40
C PHE A 71 12.73 -18.92 30.61
N PRO A 72 12.89 -17.83 29.84
CA PRO A 72 11.90 -17.43 28.83
C PRO A 72 11.91 -18.37 27.62
N PRO A 73 10.89 -18.25 26.74
CA PRO A 73 10.97 -18.80 25.38
C PRO A 73 12.16 -18.22 24.60
N GLN A 74 12.63 -18.94 23.58
CA GLN A 74 13.68 -18.48 22.69
C GLN A 74 13.11 -18.19 21.29
N ILE A 75 13.34 -16.99 20.76
CA ILE A 75 12.84 -16.63 19.44
C ILE A 75 13.80 -17.18 18.39
N LEU A 76 13.28 -17.98 17.47
CA LEU A 76 14.06 -18.66 16.43
C LEU A 76 14.13 -17.84 15.15
N LYS A 77 12.98 -17.34 14.68
CA LYS A 77 12.85 -16.64 13.41
C LYS A 77 11.75 -15.60 13.48
N ILE A 78 12.00 -14.48 12.81
CA ILE A 78 10.99 -13.47 12.52
C ILE A 78 10.93 -13.35 11.00
N ASP A 79 9.79 -13.69 10.43
CA ASP A 79 9.50 -13.46 9.01
C ASP A 79 8.74 -12.14 8.86
N LYS A 80 9.37 -11.22 8.13
CA LYS A 80 8.85 -9.88 7.84
C LYS A 80 8.66 -9.65 6.33
N SER A 81 8.57 -10.73 5.56
CA SER A 81 8.40 -10.66 4.10
C SER A 81 6.99 -10.19 3.68
N SER A 82 5.98 -10.44 4.53
CA SER A 82 4.61 -9.97 4.28
C SER A 82 4.46 -8.51 4.72
N PRO A 83 3.77 -7.66 3.93
CA PRO A 83 3.46 -6.28 4.32
C PRO A 83 2.31 -6.20 5.33
N SER A 84 1.49 -7.24 5.45
CA SER A 84 0.30 -7.26 6.33
C SER A 84 0.46 -8.13 7.57
N ALA A 85 1.58 -8.85 7.69
CA ALA A 85 1.83 -9.75 8.81
C ALA A 85 3.32 -9.89 9.14
N ILE A 86 3.63 -9.98 10.43
CA ILE A 86 4.94 -10.42 10.92
C ILE A 86 4.74 -11.79 11.58
N VAL A 87 5.42 -12.81 11.07
CA VAL A 87 5.34 -14.16 11.62
C VAL A 87 6.52 -14.38 12.55
N ILE A 88 6.24 -14.61 13.83
CA ILE A 88 7.25 -14.92 14.83
C ILE A 88 7.19 -16.40 15.17
N LYS A 89 8.35 -17.07 15.17
CA LYS A 89 8.51 -18.47 15.57
C LYS A 89 9.47 -18.58 16.75
N TRP A 90 9.12 -19.35 17.76
CA TRP A 90 9.90 -19.53 18.99
C TRP A 90 9.94 -21.00 19.44
N THR A 91 10.81 -21.29 20.39
CA THR A 91 10.86 -22.55 21.12
C THR A 91 10.62 -22.29 22.59
N ASN A 92 9.91 -23.22 23.23
CA ASN A 92 9.61 -23.16 24.65
C ASN A 92 10.73 -23.83 25.45
N PRO A 93 11.03 -23.35 26.67
CA PRO A 93 12.04 -23.98 27.52
C PRO A 93 11.54 -25.37 27.99
N PRO A 94 12.45 -26.27 28.40
CA PRO A 94 12.09 -27.63 28.81
C PRO A 94 11.13 -27.63 30.01
N ARG A 95 10.21 -28.61 30.08
CA ARG A 95 9.14 -28.68 31.09
C ARG A 95 9.68 -28.61 32.52
N GLU A 96 10.83 -29.22 32.77
CA GLU A 96 11.49 -29.28 34.07
C GLU A 96 11.90 -27.88 34.58
N SER A 97 12.00 -26.89 33.69
CA SER A 97 12.33 -25.51 34.01
C SER A 97 11.11 -24.62 34.29
N TRP A 98 9.89 -25.12 34.08
CA TRP A 98 8.67 -24.34 34.23
C TRP A 98 8.31 -24.07 35.69
N ASN A 99 8.83 -24.90 36.61
CA ASN A 99 8.52 -24.84 38.04
C ASN A 99 7.01 -24.90 38.34
N CYS A 100 6.22 -25.42 37.40
CA CYS A 100 4.76 -25.54 37.42
C CYS A 100 4.29 -26.68 36.51
N TRP A 101 3.08 -27.18 36.73
CA TRP A 101 2.43 -28.20 35.89
C TRP A 101 1.87 -27.63 34.57
N SER A 102 1.64 -26.32 34.49
CA SER A 102 1.25 -25.63 33.26
C SER A 102 1.83 -24.22 33.23
N VAL A 103 2.05 -23.70 32.03
CA VAL A 103 2.49 -22.30 31.82
C VAL A 103 1.82 -21.74 30.58
N ASN A 104 1.69 -20.43 30.51
CA ASN A 104 1.27 -19.71 29.32
C ASN A 104 2.46 -18.96 28.73
N VAL A 105 2.61 -19.02 27.42
CA VAL A 105 3.48 -18.08 26.69
C VAL A 105 2.76 -16.76 26.60
N VAL A 106 3.38 -15.70 27.09
CA VAL A 106 2.90 -14.32 26.97
C VAL A 106 3.74 -13.61 25.92
N LEU A 107 3.16 -13.39 24.75
CA LEU A 107 3.71 -12.55 23.70
C LEU A 107 3.20 -11.12 23.89
N GLU A 108 4.11 -10.18 24.11
CA GLU A 108 3.76 -8.76 24.16
C GLU A 108 4.09 -8.11 22.82
N VAL A 109 3.08 -7.46 22.20
CA VAL A 109 3.23 -6.67 20.97
C VAL A 109 2.82 -5.24 21.29
N ASP A 110 3.78 -4.31 21.27
CA ASP A 110 3.57 -2.89 21.59
C ASP A 110 2.80 -2.66 22.90
N GLY A 111 3.16 -3.44 23.94
CA GLY A 111 2.54 -3.38 25.26
C GLY A 111 1.24 -4.18 25.41
N VAL A 112 0.73 -4.79 24.33
CA VAL A 112 -0.48 -5.62 24.37
C VAL A 112 -0.11 -7.09 24.51
N PRO A 113 -0.45 -7.76 25.64
CA PRO A 113 -0.15 -9.17 25.85
C PRO A 113 -1.13 -10.09 25.11
N LYS A 114 -0.61 -11.17 24.55
CA LYS A 114 -1.34 -12.31 23.97
C LYS A 114 -0.84 -13.59 24.61
N GLU A 115 -1.76 -14.43 25.07
CA GLU A 115 -1.42 -15.64 25.81
C GLU A 115 -1.71 -16.92 25.02
N PHE A 116 -0.80 -17.88 25.12
CA PHE A 116 -0.93 -19.21 24.53
C PHE A 116 -0.66 -20.27 25.60
N ASN A 117 -1.60 -21.17 25.83
CA ASN A 117 -1.49 -22.18 26.88
C ASN A 117 -0.47 -23.28 26.48
N LEU A 118 0.38 -23.69 27.43
CA LEU A 118 1.27 -24.85 27.32
C LEU A 118 0.88 -25.90 28.37
N THR A 119 0.47 -27.09 27.92
CA THR A 119 0.05 -28.21 28.78
C THR A 119 0.93 -29.44 28.60
N GLU A 120 0.93 -30.32 29.61
CA GLU A 120 1.77 -31.52 29.69
C GLU A 120 1.58 -32.55 28.58
N SER A 121 0.48 -32.53 27.84
CA SER A 121 0.10 -33.57 26.87
C SER A 121 0.75 -33.47 25.49
N GLY A 122 1.75 -32.61 25.27
CA GLY A 122 2.38 -32.47 23.95
C GLY A 122 1.41 -32.02 22.84
N THR A 123 0.25 -31.44 23.21
CA THR A 123 -0.59 -30.69 22.27
C THR A 123 0.28 -29.55 21.75
N ILE A 124 0.52 -29.57 20.44
CA ILE A 124 1.41 -28.67 19.70
C ILE A 124 1.22 -27.26 20.24
N ALA A 125 2.15 -26.83 21.09
CA ALA A 125 2.21 -25.47 21.55
C ALA A 125 2.18 -24.60 20.30
N GLN A 126 1.35 -23.55 20.28
CA GLN A 126 1.44 -22.56 19.23
C GLN A 126 2.84 -21.93 19.38
N ASP A 127 3.80 -22.44 18.61
CA ASP A 127 5.22 -22.05 18.57
C ASP A 127 5.45 -20.95 17.53
N MET A 128 4.36 -20.53 16.89
CA MET A 128 4.33 -19.55 15.83
C MET A 128 3.07 -18.69 15.93
N TYR A 129 3.23 -17.39 15.75
CA TYR A 129 2.13 -16.43 15.73
C TYR A 129 2.30 -15.44 14.59
N SER A 130 1.19 -15.15 13.91
CA SER A 130 1.11 -14.12 12.88
C SER A 130 0.55 -12.85 13.49
N ILE A 131 1.39 -11.82 13.59
CA ILE A 131 1.02 -10.51 14.11
C ILE A 131 0.45 -9.71 12.94
N PRO A 132 -0.85 -9.36 12.94
CA PRO A 132 -1.40 -8.50 11.89
C PRO A 132 -0.81 -7.09 12.04
N VAL A 133 -0.30 -6.56 10.94
CA VAL A 133 0.33 -5.23 10.88
C VAL A 133 -0.10 -4.50 9.62
N THR A 134 0.05 -3.17 9.63
CA THR A 134 0.02 -2.38 8.41
C THR A 134 1.40 -2.39 7.72
N PRO A 135 1.47 -2.13 6.41
CA PRO A 135 2.75 -2.03 5.71
C PRO A 135 3.67 -0.98 6.33
N TYR A 136 4.98 -1.24 6.27
CA TYR A 136 6.03 -0.35 6.77
C TYR A 136 5.79 0.19 8.20
N THR A 137 5.33 -0.68 9.09
CA THR A 137 5.01 -0.35 10.48
C THR A 137 6.03 -0.99 11.41
N THR A 138 6.46 -0.23 12.41
CA THR A 138 7.41 -0.69 13.43
C THR A 138 6.65 -1.23 14.63
N VAL A 139 6.98 -2.45 15.06
CA VAL A 139 6.41 -3.10 16.24
C VAL A 139 7.50 -3.57 17.19
N ASN A 140 7.23 -3.53 18.49
CA ASN A 140 8.10 -4.07 19.53
C ASN A 140 7.56 -5.37 20.08
N ILE A 141 8.41 -6.39 20.13
CA ILE A 141 8.04 -7.76 20.47
C ILE A 141 8.97 -8.33 21.54
N ARG A 142 8.36 -8.97 22.55
CA ARG A 142 9.06 -9.80 23.55
C ARG A 142 8.15 -10.90 24.09
N LEU A 143 8.74 -11.99 24.57
CA LEU A 143 8.02 -13.12 25.15
C LEU A 143 8.47 -13.41 26.59
N ARG A 144 7.58 -14.02 27.37
CA ARG A 144 7.89 -14.64 28.66
C ARG A 144 6.93 -15.78 28.95
N LEU A 145 7.18 -16.53 30.00
CA LEU A 145 6.22 -17.49 30.54
C LEU A 145 5.47 -16.91 31.74
N ARG A 146 4.22 -17.35 31.93
CA ARG A 146 3.36 -17.05 33.09
C ARG A 146 2.78 -18.36 33.66
N THR A 147 2.85 -18.57 34.97
CA THR A 147 2.17 -19.69 35.65
C THR A 147 0.74 -19.31 36.07
N PRO A 148 -0.12 -20.29 36.39
CA PRO A 148 -1.44 -20.04 36.97
C PRO A 148 -1.39 -19.18 38.24
N ASP A 149 -0.32 -19.31 39.04
CA ASP A 149 -0.08 -18.55 40.26
C ASP A 149 0.52 -17.14 40.01
N ASN A 150 0.48 -16.66 38.75
CA ASN A 150 1.02 -15.36 38.34
C ASN A 150 2.51 -15.16 38.64
N ASN A 151 3.30 -16.24 38.59
CA ASN A 151 4.75 -16.13 38.53
C ASN A 151 5.22 -16.07 37.08
N TYR A 152 6.30 -15.33 36.84
CA TYR A 152 6.78 -15.03 35.48
C TYR A 152 8.24 -15.40 35.30
N SER A 153 8.61 -15.82 34.10
CA SER A 153 10.02 -15.83 33.70
C SER A 153 10.50 -14.39 33.48
N ALA A 154 11.82 -14.24 33.32
CA ALA A 154 12.37 -13.03 32.67
C ALA A 154 11.75 -12.84 31.28
N TRP A 155 11.80 -11.61 30.75
CA TRP A 155 11.46 -11.34 29.35
C TRP A 155 12.60 -11.77 28.42
N THR A 156 12.27 -12.15 27.19
CA THR A 156 13.25 -12.15 26.10
C THR A 156 13.80 -10.74 25.87
N LYS A 157 14.91 -10.64 25.13
CA LYS A 157 15.37 -9.35 24.60
C LYS A 157 14.23 -8.69 23.81
N ASN A 158 13.99 -7.40 24.05
CA ASN A 158 13.04 -6.64 23.26
C ASN A 158 13.54 -6.50 21.83
N MET A 159 12.67 -6.76 20.85
CA MET A 159 13.00 -6.68 19.44
C MET A 159 12.07 -5.74 18.72
N THR A 160 12.66 -4.76 18.05
CA THR A 160 11.97 -3.82 17.18
C THR A 160 12.02 -4.34 15.75
N VAL A 161 10.87 -4.58 15.15
CA VAL A 161 10.73 -5.17 13.81
C VAL A 161 9.90 -4.23 12.94
N VAL A 162 10.35 -4.01 11.70
CA VAL A 162 9.60 -3.26 10.70
C VAL A 162 9.03 -4.24 9.68
N SER A 163 7.72 -4.15 9.41
CA SER A 163 7.05 -4.94 8.37
C SER A 163 7.51 -4.56 6.96
N ALA A 164 7.25 -5.41 5.97
CA ALA A 164 7.60 -5.10 4.58
C ALA A 164 6.88 -3.84 4.08
N GLU A 165 7.52 -3.17 3.13
CA GLU A 165 6.90 -2.09 2.35
C GLU A 165 5.84 -2.67 1.39
N ASP A 166 4.88 -1.83 1.01
CA ASP A 166 3.86 -2.11 0.00
C ASP A 166 3.61 -0.86 -0.86
N ALA A 167 2.79 -1.01 -1.89
CA ALA A 167 2.39 0.05 -2.79
C ALA A 167 1.70 1.20 -2.03
N PRO A 168 2.01 2.48 -2.33
CA PRO A 168 1.30 3.62 -1.75
C PRO A 168 -0.18 3.67 -2.15
N THR A 169 -0.95 4.41 -1.36
CA THR A 169 -2.27 4.91 -1.77
C THR A 169 -2.14 6.00 -2.84
N GLU A 170 -3.27 6.42 -3.42
CA GLU A 170 -3.27 7.48 -4.44
C GLU A 170 -2.83 8.84 -3.87
N PRO A 171 -2.05 9.63 -4.63
CA PRO A 171 -1.71 11.00 -4.25
C PRO A 171 -2.96 11.85 -4.02
N ALA A 172 -2.92 12.72 -3.01
CA ALA A 172 -4.06 13.57 -2.66
C ALA A 172 -4.11 14.83 -3.54
N TYR A 173 -5.24 15.53 -3.55
CA TYR A 173 -5.37 16.91 -4.04
C TYR A 173 -4.68 17.23 -5.39
N VAL A 174 -4.94 16.42 -6.42
CA VAL A 174 -4.38 16.71 -7.76
C VAL A 174 -5.02 17.98 -8.32
N VAL A 175 -4.20 19.00 -8.57
CA VAL A 175 -4.58 20.29 -9.14
C VAL A 175 -3.85 20.55 -10.44
N LEU A 176 -4.52 21.25 -11.35
CA LEU A 176 -4.04 21.56 -12.69
C LEU A 176 -4.00 23.08 -12.88
N ARG A 177 -2.88 23.60 -13.35
CA ARG A 177 -2.71 25.00 -13.73
C ARG A 177 -2.36 25.06 -15.20
N ARG A 178 -3.31 25.52 -16.00
CA ARG A 178 -3.15 25.69 -17.45
C ARG A 178 -2.29 26.92 -17.70
N ASN A 179 -1.07 26.68 -18.18
CA ASN A 179 -0.11 27.74 -18.45
C ASN A 179 -0.09 28.14 -19.93
N GLY A 180 -0.54 27.26 -20.84
CA GLY A 180 -0.61 27.58 -22.26
C GLY A 180 -1.45 26.58 -23.07
N SER A 181 -1.35 26.70 -24.40
CA SER A 181 -1.95 25.77 -25.35
C SER A 181 -1.13 24.49 -25.54
N THR A 182 0.13 24.48 -25.12
CA THR A 182 1.07 23.35 -25.27
C THR A 182 1.69 22.90 -23.94
N GLU A 183 1.25 23.47 -22.81
CA GLU A 183 1.77 23.14 -21.48
C GLU A 183 0.73 23.24 -20.35
N VAL A 184 0.91 22.41 -19.32
CA VAL A 184 0.15 22.44 -18.08
C VAL A 184 1.04 22.08 -16.90
N GLU A 185 0.90 22.79 -15.79
CA GLU A 185 1.49 22.36 -14.52
C GLU A 185 0.49 21.48 -13.77
N VAL A 186 0.92 20.29 -13.37
CA VAL A 186 0.18 19.39 -12.48
C VAL A 186 0.87 19.35 -11.12
N ALA A 187 0.11 19.54 -10.05
CA ALA A 187 0.60 19.44 -8.68
C ALA A 187 -0.32 18.52 -7.86
N TRP A 188 0.23 17.88 -6.83
CA TRP A 188 -0.48 16.92 -6.00
C TRP A 188 -0.02 17.01 -4.54
N GLY A 189 -0.74 16.35 -3.65
CA GLY A 189 -0.36 16.12 -2.26
C GLY A 189 0.17 14.71 -2.04
N CYS A 190 0.81 14.49 -0.89
CA CYS A 190 1.29 13.17 -0.50
C CYS A 190 0.14 12.14 -0.38
N PRO A 191 0.40 10.85 -0.67
CA PRO A 191 -0.54 9.78 -0.34
C PRO A 191 -0.88 9.74 1.15
N LYS A 192 -2.12 9.37 1.49
CA LYS A 192 -2.56 9.23 2.89
C LYS A 192 -1.78 8.13 3.62
N LEU A 193 -1.56 7.02 2.94
CA LEU A 193 -0.74 5.90 3.40
C LEU A 193 0.37 5.69 2.36
N ALA A 194 1.61 5.98 2.74
CA ALA A 194 2.78 5.76 1.89
C ALA A 194 3.14 4.27 1.81
N ASN A 195 2.82 3.49 2.84
CA ASN A 195 3.12 2.05 2.93
C ASN A 195 4.61 1.70 2.74
N GLY A 196 5.51 2.68 2.86
CA GLY A 196 6.94 2.52 2.56
C GLY A 196 7.63 3.87 2.38
N VAL A 197 8.87 3.83 1.92
CA VAL A 197 9.64 5.03 1.57
C VAL A 197 9.35 5.40 0.12
N ILE A 198 8.74 6.56 -0.11
CA ILE A 198 8.46 7.05 -1.47
C ILE A 198 9.79 7.35 -2.16
N ARG A 199 10.03 6.68 -3.30
CA ARG A 199 11.26 6.78 -4.09
C ARG A 199 11.17 7.81 -5.20
N HIS A 200 9.99 7.95 -5.80
CA HIS A 200 9.65 8.95 -6.81
C HIS A 200 8.13 8.97 -7.03
N TYR A 201 7.65 9.98 -7.74
CA TYR A 201 6.33 10.02 -8.34
C TYR A 201 6.43 9.73 -9.83
N ARG A 202 5.45 9.01 -10.35
CA ARG A 202 5.29 8.68 -11.76
C ARG A 202 4.07 9.43 -12.29
N VAL A 203 4.30 10.33 -13.24
CA VAL A 203 3.25 11.10 -13.92
C VAL A 203 3.12 10.58 -15.34
N LEU A 204 1.96 10.06 -15.70
CA LEU A 204 1.66 9.61 -17.05
C LEU A 204 0.62 10.53 -17.68
N TYR A 205 0.78 10.90 -18.94
CA TYR A 205 -0.23 11.67 -19.64
C TYR A 205 -0.38 11.25 -21.10
N LYS A 206 -1.61 11.35 -21.61
CA LYS A 206 -1.96 11.06 -22.99
C LYS A 206 -3.19 11.84 -23.46
N PRO A 207 -3.27 12.19 -24.75
CA PRO A 207 -4.45 12.86 -25.29
C PRO A 207 -5.65 11.89 -25.27
N LEU A 208 -6.78 12.31 -24.71
CA LEU A 208 -8.06 11.62 -24.88
C LEU A 208 -8.60 11.93 -26.28
N ARG A 209 -9.17 10.91 -26.94
CA ARG A 209 -9.57 10.85 -28.35
C ARG A 209 -9.50 12.19 -29.11
N LEU A 210 -8.55 12.30 -30.04
CA LEU A 210 -8.62 13.30 -31.11
C LEU A 210 -10.01 13.13 -31.77
N ARG A 211 -10.79 14.20 -31.91
CA ARG A 211 -11.97 14.19 -32.79
C ARG A 211 -11.45 14.06 -34.23
N VAL A 212 -11.09 12.85 -34.64
CA VAL A 212 -10.60 12.59 -36.00
C VAL A 212 -11.81 12.30 -36.88
N PRO A 213 -12.02 13.03 -37.99
CA PRO A 213 -12.95 12.63 -39.04
C PRO A 213 -12.34 11.49 -39.88
N HIS A 214 -11.94 10.39 -39.23
CA HIS A 214 -11.64 9.10 -39.83
C HIS A 214 -11.27 8.13 -38.70
N CYS A 215 -11.90 6.96 -38.67
CA CYS A 215 -11.75 5.91 -37.64
C CYS A 215 -10.37 5.22 -37.64
N ALA A 216 -9.27 5.96 -37.85
CA ALA A 216 -7.94 5.42 -37.65
C ALA A 216 -7.63 5.40 -36.14
N LEU A 217 -7.43 4.20 -35.59
CA LEU A 217 -6.90 3.98 -34.24
C LEU A 217 -5.47 4.51 -34.20
N ARG A 218 -5.30 5.82 -33.99
CA ARG A 218 -3.98 6.37 -33.68
C ARG A 218 -3.63 5.90 -32.28
N SER A 219 -2.59 5.07 -32.16
CA SER A 219 -2.02 4.71 -30.86
C SER A 219 -1.75 6.00 -30.09
N GLN A 220 -2.44 6.17 -28.96
CA GLN A 220 -2.24 7.33 -28.10
C GLN A 220 -0.94 7.12 -27.36
N GLN A 221 0.12 7.78 -27.83
CA GLN A 221 1.43 7.71 -27.18
C GLN A 221 1.31 8.26 -25.76
N GLU A 222 1.50 7.37 -24.79
CA GLU A 222 1.55 7.71 -23.37
C GLU A 222 2.97 8.19 -23.05
N THR A 223 3.06 9.36 -22.42
CA THR A 223 4.34 9.95 -22.02
C THR A 223 4.48 9.84 -20.51
N GLU A 224 5.67 9.49 -20.05
CA GLU A 224 5.99 9.29 -18.65
C GLU A 224 7.02 10.30 -18.16
N VAL A 225 6.75 10.89 -16.99
CA VAL A 225 7.66 11.78 -16.28
C VAL A 225 7.90 11.20 -14.88
N THR A 226 9.16 10.98 -14.56
CA THR A 226 9.60 10.60 -13.21
C THR A 226 9.96 11.85 -12.43
N VAL A 227 9.38 12.01 -11.25
CA VAL A 227 9.51 13.21 -10.41
C VAL A 227 10.11 12.79 -9.07
N PRO A 228 11.15 13.47 -8.55
CA PRO A 228 11.77 13.10 -7.28
C PRO A 228 10.77 13.19 -6.12
N PRO A 229 10.97 12.44 -5.02
CA PRO A 229 10.00 12.34 -3.93
C PRO A 229 9.85 13.64 -3.13
N THR A 230 10.81 14.56 -3.26
CA THR A 230 10.80 15.89 -2.64
C THR A 230 9.99 16.93 -3.41
N LEU A 231 9.60 16.64 -4.66
CA LEU A 231 8.83 17.55 -5.50
C LEU A 231 7.42 17.00 -5.71
N LEU A 232 6.42 17.87 -5.57
CA LEU A 232 5.01 17.55 -5.65
C LEU A 232 4.31 18.22 -6.84
N SER A 233 5.08 18.57 -7.87
CA SER A 233 4.59 19.13 -9.11
C SER A 233 5.45 18.73 -10.30
N ALA A 234 4.87 18.82 -11.50
CA ALA A 234 5.54 18.63 -12.77
C ALA A 234 4.93 19.55 -13.83
N ASN A 235 5.78 20.14 -14.68
CA ASN A 235 5.32 20.84 -15.88
C ASN A 235 5.30 19.87 -17.05
N LEU A 236 4.13 19.67 -17.66
CA LEU A 236 3.94 18.83 -18.83
C LEU A 236 4.00 19.72 -20.06
N THR A 237 4.92 19.43 -20.99
CA THR A 237 5.16 20.23 -22.19
C THR A 237 4.95 19.42 -23.46
N GLY A 238 4.86 20.09 -24.61
CA GLY A 238 4.69 19.43 -25.91
C GLY A 238 3.28 18.89 -26.13
N LEU A 239 2.28 19.48 -25.45
CA LEU A 239 0.88 19.12 -25.62
C LEU A 239 0.31 19.71 -26.92
N HIS A 240 -0.73 19.09 -27.46
CA HIS A 240 -1.47 19.62 -28.60
C HIS A 240 -2.48 20.68 -28.13
N PRO A 241 -2.56 21.85 -28.81
CA PRO A 241 -3.60 22.84 -28.54
C PRO A 241 -5.00 22.29 -28.71
N TYR A 242 -5.94 22.83 -27.93
CA TYR A 242 -7.35 22.48 -27.98
C TYR A 242 -7.61 20.96 -27.97
N THR A 243 -6.92 20.25 -27.09
CA THR A 243 -6.97 18.80 -26.97
C THR A 243 -7.20 18.41 -25.51
N THR A 244 -8.14 17.50 -25.28
CA THR A 244 -8.35 16.93 -23.95
C THR A 244 -7.26 15.92 -23.65
N TYR A 245 -6.63 16.01 -22.49
CA TYR A 245 -5.65 15.05 -21.99
C TYR A 245 -6.16 14.36 -20.73
N ARG A 246 -5.73 13.12 -20.53
CA ARG A 246 -5.75 12.45 -19.23
C ARG A 246 -4.35 12.48 -18.66
N VAL A 247 -4.23 12.85 -17.39
CA VAL A 247 -3.00 12.70 -16.60
C VAL A 247 -3.28 11.80 -15.41
N SER A 248 -2.34 10.93 -15.08
CA SER A 248 -2.36 10.09 -13.89
C SER A 248 -1.08 10.28 -13.09
N VAL A 249 -1.20 10.35 -11.77
CA VAL A 249 -0.06 10.53 -10.85
C VAL A 249 -0.06 9.39 -9.84
N ALA A 250 1.03 8.66 -9.72
CA ALA A 250 1.21 7.60 -8.74
C ALA A 250 2.50 7.81 -7.93
N ALA A 251 2.45 7.56 -6.62
CA ALA A 251 3.66 7.45 -5.81
C ALA A 251 4.24 6.03 -5.92
N VAL A 252 5.57 5.90 -5.82
CA VAL A 252 6.26 4.60 -6.01
C VAL A 252 7.16 4.29 -4.81
N THR A 253 7.00 3.09 -4.23
CA THR A 253 7.89 2.51 -3.18
C THR A 253 8.65 1.32 -3.76
N VAL A 254 8.49 0.11 -3.20
CA VAL A 254 8.85 -1.19 -3.79
C VAL A 254 8.00 -1.54 -5.01
N SER A 255 6.82 -0.95 -5.11
CA SER A 255 5.90 -1.08 -6.24
C SER A 255 5.14 0.23 -6.47
N PRO A 256 4.62 0.47 -7.68
CA PRO A 256 3.77 1.62 -7.95
C PRO A 256 2.45 1.54 -7.18
N GLY A 257 2.05 2.66 -6.58
CA GLY A 257 0.77 2.85 -5.91
C GLY A 257 -0.40 3.01 -6.88
N LYS A 258 -1.61 3.13 -6.32
CA LYS A 258 -2.78 3.53 -7.09
C LYS A 258 -2.56 4.94 -7.66
N ALA A 259 -2.91 5.16 -8.93
CA ALA A 259 -2.78 6.47 -9.56
C ALA A 259 -4.02 7.34 -9.31
N ALA A 260 -3.82 8.62 -9.03
CA ALA A 260 -4.86 9.64 -9.09
C ALA A 260 -4.98 10.14 -10.53
N GLU A 261 -6.17 10.03 -11.14
CA GLU A 261 -6.41 10.44 -12.53
C GLU A 261 -7.26 11.71 -12.61
N VAL A 262 -6.85 12.64 -13.46
CA VAL A 262 -7.64 13.83 -13.81
C VAL A 262 -7.57 14.11 -15.31
N THR A 263 -8.54 14.85 -15.83
CA THR A 263 -8.59 15.26 -17.23
C THR A 263 -8.58 16.77 -17.34
N PHE A 264 -7.96 17.30 -18.40
CA PHE A 264 -7.95 18.73 -18.69
C PHE A 264 -7.93 18.99 -20.18
N ASP A 265 -8.40 20.17 -20.57
CA ASP A 265 -8.26 20.69 -21.93
C ASP A 265 -7.12 21.70 -21.98
N THR A 266 -6.25 21.57 -22.97
CA THR A 266 -5.28 22.61 -23.31
C THR A 266 -5.99 23.83 -23.89
N LEU A 267 -5.36 25.00 -23.76
CA LEU A 267 -5.91 26.23 -24.33
C LEU A 267 -5.90 26.18 -25.87
N GLU A 268 -6.76 27.00 -26.48
CA GLU A 268 -6.75 27.23 -27.92
C GLU A 268 -5.46 27.94 -28.34
N ALA A 269 -5.04 27.70 -29.58
CA ALA A 269 -3.94 28.40 -30.23
C ALA A 269 -4.40 28.97 -31.57
N ALA A 270 -3.55 29.77 -32.21
CA ALA A 270 -3.81 30.22 -33.56
C ALA A 270 -4.06 29.00 -34.49
N PRO A 271 -5.15 29.00 -35.29
CA PRO A 271 -5.38 27.97 -36.30
C PRO A 271 -4.22 27.88 -37.29
N LEU A 272 -4.04 26.69 -37.88
CA LEU A 272 -3.15 26.55 -39.03
C LEU A 272 -3.73 27.25 -40.27
N PRO A 273 -2.90 27.56 -41.29
CA PRO A 273 -3.42 28.04 -42.58
C PRO A 273 -4.38 27.02 -43.21
N PRO A 274 -5.41 27.49 -43.93
CA PRO A 274 -6.25 26.62 -44.76
C PRO A 274 -5.39 25.79 -45.73
N ALA A 275 -5.82 24.55 -45.99
CA ALA A 275 -5.11 23.65 -46.88
C ALA A 275 -5.70 23.65 -48.30
N ASP A 276 -4.88 23.32 -49.29
CA ASP A 276 -5.29 23.12 -50.69
C ASP A 276 -6.11 24.30 -51.26
N LEU A 277 -5.66 25.54 -51.13
CA LEU A 277 -6.37 26.68 -51.75
C LEU A 277 -6.34 26.56 -53.28
N ARG A 278 -7.52 26.54 -53.90
CA ARG A 278 -7.71 26.49 -55.36
C ARG A 278 -8.54 27.67 -55.85
N ALA A 279 -8.25 28.11 -57.06
CA ALA A 279 -8.96 29.19 -57.74
C ALA A 279 -9.37 28.74 -59.15
N ASP A 280 -10.68 28.77 -59.41
CA ASP A 280 -11.28 28.40 -60.69
C ASP A 280 -11.97 29.63 -61.30
N GLN A 281 -11.51 30.07 -62.47
CA GLN A 281 -12.15 31.17 -63.19
C GLN A 281 -13.50 30.71 -63.76
N GLN A 282 -14.58 31.39 -63.37
CA GLN A 282 -15.93 31.06 -63.85
C GLN A 282 -16.37 31.96 -65.02
N SER A 283 -15.96 33.23 -65.02
CA SER A 283 -16.25 34.21 -66.08
C SER A 283 -15.15 35.28 -66.15
N LEU A 284 -15.31 36.28 -67.03
CA LEU A 284 -14.37 37.40 -67.17
C LEU A 284 -14.24 38.26 -65.90
N ASP A 285 -15.23 38.20 -65.02
CA ASP A 285 -15.38 39.05 -63.83
C ASP A 285 -15.59 38.25 -62.53
N ARG A 286 -15.54 36.91 -62.59
CA ARG A 286 -15.80 36.03 -61.43
C ARG A 286 -14.78 34.90 -61.31
N VAL A 287 -14.28 34.72 -60.09
CA VAL A 287 -13.37 33.63 -59.70
C VAL A 287 -13.95 32.92 -58.48
N SER A 288 -14.05 31.61 -58.55
CA SER A 288 -14.47 30.76 -57.43
C SER A 288 -13.26 30.22 -56.70
N LEU A 289 -13.21 30.45 -55.39
CA LEU A 289 -12.15 29.94 -54.52
C LEU A 289 -12.68 28.77 -53.72
N SER A 290 -11.84 27.75 -53.50
CA SER A 290 -12.16 26.63 -52.62
C SER A 290 -10.94 26.18 -51.82
N TRP A 291 -11.14 25.76 -50.57
CA TRP A 291 -10.06 25.34 -49.67
C TRP A 291 -10.57 24.36 -48.62
N ASP A 292 -9.64 23.61 -48.04
CA ASP A 292 -9.90 22.70 -46.93
C ASP A 292 -9.65 23.40 -45.60
N ALA A 293 -10.44 23.03 -44.58
CA ALA A 293 -10.24 23.53 -43.22
C ALA A 293 -8.88 23.08 -42.67
N PRO A 294 -8.20 23.92 -41.86
CA PRO A 294 -6.93 23.53 -41.25
C PRO A 294 -7.11 22.32 -40.32
N TYR A 295 -6.15 21.40 -40.37
CA TYR A 295 -6.11 20.26 -39.47
C TYR A 295 -4.68 20.01 -38.95
N PRO A 296 -4.48 19.94 -37.62
CA PRO A 296 -5.46 20.18 -36.56
C PRO A 296 -5.94 21.65 -36.51
N PRO A 297 -7.18 21.91 -36.08
CA PRO A 297 -7.74 23.28 -36.08
C PRO A 297 -7.19 24.17 -34.97
N HIS A 298 -6.55 23.60 -33.95
CA HIS A 298 -6.04 24.29 -32.75
C HIS A 298 -7.06 25.14 -31.96
N GLY A 299 -8.35 24.99 -32.24
CA GLY A 299 -9.43 25.74 -31.57
C GLY A 299 -10.77 25.57 -32.28
N VAL A 300 -11.74 26.38 -31.90
CA VAL A 300 -13.01 26.51 -32.64
C VAL A 300 -12.84 27.55 -33.74
N LEU A 301 -12.86 27.11 -35.00
CA LEU A 301 -12.78 28.01 -36.15
C LEU A 301 -14.04 28.89 -36.22
N GLN A 302 -13.86 30.22 -36.21
CA GLN A 302 -14.95 31.21 -36.26
C GLN A 302 -15.30 31.65 -37.70
N GLY A 303 -14.37 31.51 -38.64
CA GLY A 303 -14.52 31.93 -40.04
C GLY A 303 -13.18 32.00 -40.77
N TYR A 304 -13.22 32.41 -42.04
CA TYR A 304 -12.04 32.62 -42.90
C TYR A 304 -11.97 34.08 -43.38
N ARG A 305 -10.77 34.59 -43.64
CA ARG A 305 -10.58 35.95 -44.16
C ARG A 305 -9.93 35.89 -45.54
N LEU A 306 -10.71 36.17 -46.57
CA LEU A 306 -10.21 36.29 -47.93
C LEU A 306 -9.61 37.67 -48.17
N GLN A 307 -8.39 37.71 -48.69
CA GLN A 307 -7.71 38.91 -49.17
C GLN A 307 -7.31 38.75 -50.64
N TYR A 308 -7.55 39.78 -51.45
CA TYR A 308 -7.14 39.77 -52.86
C TYR A 308 -6.76 41.16 -53.37
N TRP A 309 -5.84 41.20 -54.34
CA TRP A 309 -5.29 42.42 -54.93
C TRP A 309 -4.84 42.20 -56.37
N LYS A 310 -4.72 43.30 -57.13
CA LYS A 310 -4.22 43.27 -58.51
C LYS A 310 -2.71 43.05 -58.51
N SER A 311 -2.21 42.25 -59.45
CA SER A 311 -0.78 42.07 -59.64
C SER A 311 -0.11 43.41 -59.93
N GLY A 312 0.97 43.72 -59.19
CA GLY A 312 1.63 45.03 -59.22
C GLY A 312 1.08 46.08 -58.25
N ASP A 313 -0.08 45.85 -57.61
CA ASP A 313 -0.66 46.78 -56.63
C ASP A 313 -1.10 46.08 -55.34
N ARG A 314 -0.11 45.75 -54.49
CA ARG A 314 -0.34 45.15 -53.17
C ARG A 314 -0.89 46.15 -52.14
N ARG A 315 -1.01 47.45 -52.47
CA ARG A 315 -1.53 48.45 -51.53
C ARG A 315 -3.06 48.51 -51.57
N SER A 316 -3.66 48.16 -52.70
CA SER A 316 -5.11 48.06 -52.87
C SER A 316 -5.64 46.65 -52.55
N VAL A 317 -5.54 46.22 -51.28
CA VAL A 317 -6.06 44.91 -50.82
C VAL A 317 -7.55 45.02 -50.47
N THR A 318 -8.37 44.18 -51.09
CA THR A 318 -9.77 43.97 -50.67
C THR A 318 -9.82 42.80 -49.68
N THR A 319 -10.55 42.97 -48.58
CA THR A 319 -10.69 41.95 -47.52
C THR A 319 -12.16 41.59 -47.31
N THR A 320 -12.46 40.30 -47.20
CA THR A 320 -13.81 39.77 -46.98
C THR A 320 -13.79 38.70 -45.88
N GLU A 321 -14.66 38.82 -44.89
CA GLU A 321 -14.85 37.82 -43.83
C GLU A 321 -15.90 36.78 -44.26
N ILE A 322 -15.60 35.49 -44.08
CA ILE A 322 -16.39 34.36 -44.54
C ILE A 322 -16.71 33.48 -43.32
N VAL A 323 -17.91 33.64 -42.78
CA VAL A 323 -18.40 32.83 -41.63
C VAL A 323 -19.13 31.57 -42.12
N HIS A 324 -19.79 31.65 -43.27
CA HIS A 324 -20.55 30.56 -43.87
C HIS A 324 -20.22 30.45 -45.36
N GLY A 325 -19.67 29.31 -45.78
CA GLY A 325 -19.31 29.05 -47.17
C GLY A 325 -18.85 27.60 -47.34
N THR A 326 -19.80 26.69 -47.55
CA THR A 326 -19.52 25.28 -47.87
C THR A 326 -19.93 25.01 -49.30
N CYS A 327 -19.12 24.23 -50.02
CA CYS A 327 -19.43 23.88 -51.39
C CYS A 327 -20.57 22.86 -51.42
N LYS A 328 -21.51 23.04 -52.34
CA LYS A 328 -22.47 21.98 -52.72
C LYS A 328 -21.71 20.91 -53.49
N SER A 329 -21.10 19.96 -52.79
CA SER A 329 -20.48 18.79 -53.40
C SER A 329 -21.30 17.54 -53.07
N GLU A 330 -21.76 16.83 -54.10
CA GLU A 330 -22.49 15.55 -53.97
C GLU A 330 -21.58 14.36 -53.62
N LYS A 331 -20.24 14.52 -53.61
CA LYS A 331 -19.30 13.38 -53.50
C LYS A 331 -18.02 13.62 -52.69
N ALA A 332 -17.94 14.66 -51.85
CA ALA A 332 -16.76 14.88 -51.01
C ALA A 332 -16.97 14.34 -49.58
N TYR A 333 -16.07 13.47 -49.12
CA TYR A 333 -16.05 12.93 -47.75
C TYR A 333 -15.69 13.98 -46.68
N THR A 334 -15.19 15.16 -47.08
CA THR A 334 -15.00 16.34 -46.24
C THR A 334 -15.65 17.56 -46.92
N PRO A 335 -16.49 18.34 -46.22
CA PRO A 335 -17.12 19.52 -46.81
C PRO A 335 -16.04 20.59 -47.00
N ARG A 336 -15.64 20.79 -48.25
CA ARG A 336 -14.72 21.85 -48.65
C ARG A 336 -15.41 23.22 -48.50
N HIS A 337 -14.65 24.23 -48.12
CA HIS A 337 -15.13 25.60 -48.06
C HIS A 337 -14.96 26.28 -49.42
N CYS A 338 -15.89 27.17 -49.79
CA CYS A 338 -15.72 28.00 -50.98
C CYS A 338 -16.43 29.35 -50.88
N TYR A 339 -15.94 30.26 -51.69
CA TYR A 339 -16.44 31.61 -51.85
C TYR A 339 -16.18 32.12 -53.27
N THR A 340 -17.15 32.79 -53.88
CA THR A 340 -17.01 33.35 -55.24
C THR A 340 -16.80 34.85 -55.16
N VAL A 341 -15.66 35.30 -55.68
CA VAL A 341 -15.37 36.73 -55.86
C VAL A 341 -15.96 37.19 -57.18
N THR A 342 -16.69 38.30 -57.16
CA THR A 342 -17.36 38.88 -58.34
C THR A 342 -16.89 40.31 -58.59
N ASN A 343 -17.29 40.90 -59.72
CA ASN A 343 -16.94 42.28 -60.12
C ASN A 343 -15.43 42.50 -60.30
N LEU A 344 -14.71 41.44 -60.69
CA LEU A 344 -13.29 41.53 -61.05
C LEU A 344 -13.13 42.19 -62.43
N HIS A 345 -12.04 42.93 -62.62
CA HIS A 345 -11.75 43.52 -63.94
C HIS A 345 -11.21 42.46 -64.90
N PRO A 346 -11.74 42.37 -66.14
CA PRO A 346 -11.23 41.45 -67.16
C PRO A 346 -9.76 41.70 -67.50
N ASN A 347 -9.04 40.64 -67.90
CA ASN A 347 -7.62 40.67 -68.30
C ASN A 347 -6.66 41.25 -67.24
N VAL A 348 -7.02 41.17 -65.95
CA VAL A 348 -6.16 41.56 -64.84
C VAL A 348 -5.78 40.33 -64.03
N ILE A 349 -4.50 40.19 -63.70
CA ILE A 349 -4.00 39.14 -62.81
C ILE A 349 -4.30 39.54 -61.36
N TYR A 350 -4.93 38.66 -60.59
CA TYR A 350 -5.17 38.84 -59.16
C TYR A 350 -4.40 37.81 -58.35
N HIS A 351 -4.00 38.21 -57.14
CA HIS A 351 -3.51 37.30 -56.10
C HIS A 351 -4.58 37.12 -55.04
N PHE A 352 -4.72 35.90 -54.51
CA PHE A 352 -5.68 35.54 -53.48
C PHE A 352 -4.96 34.90 -52.28
N SER A 353 -5.38 35.23 -51.07
CA SER A 353 -4.94 34.64 -49.81
C SER A 353 -6.16 34.42 -48.92
N VAL A 354 -6.25 33.26 -48.27
CA VAL A 354 -7.38 32.89 -47.38
C VAL A 354 -6.87 32.49 -46.01
#